data_AF-A0A8J7M276-F1
#
_entry.id   AF-A0A8J7M276-F1
#
_cell.length_a   1.000
_cell.length_b   1.000
_cell.length_c   1.000
_cell.angle_alpha   90.00
_cell.angle_beta   90.00
_cell.angle_gamma   90.00
#
_symmetry.space_group_name_H-M   'P 1'
#
loop_
_entity.id
_entity.type
_entity.pdbx_description
1 polymer ?
#
loop_
_entity_poly.entity_id
_entity_poly.type
_entity_poly.pdbx_seq_one_letter_code
_entity_poly.pdbx_strand_id
1 'polypeptide(L)'
;MSKRGKQKKSENVEKRRVQMEEALECLAVKQAAEREMAFTVSRQPKQCTFRHCLQFVDPSCTVCPYCGNPLPPGPEHRAAVPVPTPALRSY
;
A
#
# COMPACT_ATOMS: atom_id res chain seq x y z
N MET A 1 -44.76 27.86 -9.72
CA MET A 1 -43.49 27.27 -9.20
C MET A 1 -43.34 27.65 -7.72
N SER A 2 -43.65 26.73 -6.77
CA SER A 2 -43.69 27.04 -5.33
C SER A 2 -42.30 27.27 -4.71
N LYS A 3 -42.12 28.37 -3.98
CA LYS A 3 -40.85 28.77 -3.32
C LYS A 3 -40.25 27.66 -2.43
N ARG A 4 -41.10 26.86 -1.76
CA ARG A 4 -40.70 25.70 -0.94
C ARG A 4 -39.99 24.58 -1.73
N GLY A 5 -40.33 24.38 -3.00
CA GLY A 5 -39.69 23.36 -3.84
C GLY A 5 -38.25 23.70 -4.21
N LYS A 6 -37.95 24.99 -4.39
CA LYS A 6 -36.59 25.47 -4.66
C LYS A 6 -35.68 25.29 -3.45
N GLN A 7 -36.20 25.60 -2.26
CA GLN A 7 -35.47 25.49 -0.99
C GLN A 7 -35.12 24.03 -0.65
N LYS A 8 -36.06 23.10 -0.87
CA LYS A 8 -35.82 21.66 -0.66
C LYS A 8 -34.82 21.07 -1.66
N LYS A 9 -34.78 21.60 -2.89
CA LYS A 9 -33.79 21.21 -3.91
C LYS A 9 -32.39 21.69 -3.56
N SER A 10 -32.23 22.94 -3.12
CA SER A 10 -30.92 23.47 -2.70
C SER A 10 -30.37 22.71 -1.48
N GLU A 11 -31.22 22.38 -0.51
CA GLU A 11 -30.81 21.59 0.66
C GLU A 11 -30.38 20.17 0.27
N ASN A 12 -31.08 19.53 -0.67
CA ASN A 12 -30.73 18.18 -1.13
C ASN A 12 -29.40 18.15 -1.90
N VAL A 13 -29.12 19.19 -2.70
CA VAL A 13 -27.85 19.35 -3.41
C VAL A 13 -26.70 19.54 -2.41
N GLU A 14 -26.90 20.40 -1.41
CA GLU A 14 -25.89 20.61 -0.38
C GLU A 14 -25.62 19.33 0.42
N LYS A 15 -26.68 18.61 0.80
CA LYS A 15 -26.55 17.35 1.52
C LYS A 15 -25.81 16.28 0.71
N ARG A 16 -25.97 16.25 -0.61
CA ARG A 16 -25.19 15.36 -1.50
C ARG A 16 -23.73 15.79 -1.60
N ARG A 17 -23.46 17.09 -1.63
CA ARG A 17 -22.10 17.63 -1.68
C ARG A 17 -21.32 17.25 -0.42
N VAL A 18 -21.90 17.47 0.76
CA VAL A 18 -21.29 17.12 2.05
C VAL A 18 -21.00 15.63 2.16
N GLN A 19 -21.95 14.77 1.74
CA GLN A 19 -21.73 13.32 1.71
C GLN A 19 -20.58 12.90 0.78
N MET A 20 -20.38 13.61 -0.33
CA MET A 20 -19.28 13.32 -1.23
C MET A 20 -17.94 13.77 -0.66
N GLU A 21 -17.90 14.92 0.02
CA GLU A 21 -16.71 15.44 0.70
C GLU A 21 -16.27 14.50 1.83
N GLU A 22 -17.21 14.07 2.69
CA GLU A 22 -16.94 13.13 3.79
C GLU A 22 -16.43 11.76 3.27
N ALA A 23 -16.97 11.29 2.13
CA ALA A 23 -16.49 10.06 1.48
C ALA A 23 -15.06 10.20 0.95
N LEU A 24 -14.67 11.36 0.44
CA LEU A 24 -13.30 11.64 -0.01
C LEU A 24 -12.31 11.68 1.16
N GLU A 25 -12.71 12.27 2.29
CA GLU A 25 -11.90 12.28 3.51
C GLU A 25 -11.67 10.84 4.04
N CYS A 26 -12.72 10.02 4.06
CA CYS A 26 -12.60 8.60 4.41
C CYS A 26 -11.65 7.82 3.49
N LEU A 27 -11.64 8.11 2.18
CA LEU A 27 -10.72 7.49 1.24
C LEU A 27 -9.26 7.87 1.51
N ALA A 28 -9.00 9.13 1.84
CA ALA A 28 -7.66 9.60 2.18
C ALA A 28 -7.11 8.90 3.44
N VAL A 29 -7.94 8.74 4.47
CA VAL A 29 -7.56 8.01 5.71
C VAL A 29 -7.26 6.54 5.41
N LYS A 30 -8.07 5.87 4.59
CA LYS A 30 -7.82 4.47 4.19
C LYS A 30 -6.50 4.32 3.42
N GLN A 31 -6.22 5.19 2.45
CA GLN A 31 -4.96 5.16 1.71
C GLN A 31 -3.75 5.44 2.59
N ALA A 32 -3.87 6.33 3.58
CA ALA A 32 -2.81 6.58 4.56
C ALA A 32 -2.55 5.34 5.42
N ALA A 33 -3.60 4.70 5.93
CA ALA A 33 -3.48 3.46 6.70
C ALA A 33 -2.86 2.30 5.87
N GLU A 34 -3.25 2.15 4.60
CA GLU A 34 -2.66 1.16 3.70
C GLU A 34 -1.18 1.43 3.42
N ARG A 35 -0.77 2.71 3.30
CA ARG A 35 0.64 3.09 3.16
C ARG A 35 1.47 2.77 4.40
N GLU A 36 0.94 3.03 5.59
CA GLU A 36 1.63 2.66 6.84
C GLU A 36 1.73 1.14 7.04
N MET A 37 0.68 0.40 6.67
CA MET A 37 0.73 -1.07 6.68
C MET A 37 1.73 -1.63 5.66
N ALA A 38 1.80 -1.08 4.44
CA ALA A 38 2.80 -1.49 3.46
C ALA A 38 4.25 -1.25 3.95
N PHE A 39 4.47 -0.17 4.69
CA PHE A 39 5.77 0.16 5.29
C PHE A 39 6.17 -0.82 6.41
N THR A 40 5.21 -1.28 7.21
CA THR A 40 5.46 -2.20 8.32
C THR A 40 5.55 -3.67 7.89
N VAL A 41 4.77 -4.10 6.90
CA VAL A 41 4.87 -5.45 6.31
C VAL A 41 6.22 -5.67 5.62
N SER A 42 6.81 -4.61 5.07
CA SER A 42 8.15 -4.65 4.44
C SER A 42 9.30 -4.70 5.46
N ARG A 43 9.03 -4.60 6.77
CA ARG A 43 10.04 -4.58 7.84
C ARG A 43 10.13 -5.88 8.64
N GLN A 44 9.57 -6.99 8.16
CA GLN A 44 9.77 -8.26 8.85
C GLN A 44 11.27 -8.63 8.83
N PRO A 45 11.90 -8.83 10.01
CA PRO A 45 13.31 -9.14 10.09
C PRO A 45 13.60 -10.49 9.43
N LYS A 46 14.69 -10.57 8.68
CA LYS A 46 15.17 -11.82 8.08
C LYS A 46 15.99 -12.57 9.11
N GLN A 47 15.89 -13.89 9.11
CA GLN A 47 16.79 -14.72 9.90
C GLN A 47 17.98 -15.17 9.05
N CYS A 48 19.20 -15.06 9.60
CA CYS A 48 20.38 -15.63 8.97
C CYS A 48 20.26 -17.16 8.88
N THR A 49 20.50 -17.75 7.71
CA THR A 49 20.40 -19.20 7.48
C THR A 49 21.63 -19.99 7.94
N PHE A 50 22.70 -19.28 8.35
CA PHE A 50 23.89 -19.91 8.86
C PHE A 50 23.62 -20.51 10.25
N ARG A 51 23.77 -21.84 10.36
CA ARG A 51 23.40 -22.62 11.56
C ARG A 51 24.01 -22.12 12.87
N HIS A 52 25.19 -21.52 12.82
CA HIS A 52 25.89 -21.03 14.01
C HIS A 52 25.60 -19.55 14.33
N CYS A 53 24.86 -18.83 13.48
CA CYS A 53 24.49 -17.43 13.71
C CYS A 53 22.99 -17.31 14.01
N LEU A 54 22.12 -17.75 13.10
CA LEU A 54 20.64 -17.71 13.22
C LEU A 54 20.06 -16.36 13.71
N GLN A 55 20.82 -15.27 13.61
CA GLN A 55 20.45 -13.97 14.14
C GLN A 55 19.44 -13.28 13.22
N PHE A 56 18.49 -12.57 13.83
CA PHE A 56 17.56 -11.70 13.12
C PHE A 56 18.25 -10.40 12.72
N VAL A 57 18.09 -10.03 11.45
CA VAL A 57 18.76 -8.90 10.80
C VAL A 57 17.75 -8.13 9.98
N ASP A 58 18.07 -6.87 9.71
CA ASP A 58 17.20 -5.99 8.94
C ASP A 58 16.96 -6.56 7.53
N PRO A 59 15.74 -6.49 6.99
CA PRO A 59 15.44 -6.99 5.66
C PRO A 59 16.23 -6.28 4.55
N SER A 60 16.73 -5.06 4.78
CA SER A 60 17.60 -4.36 3.82
C SER A 60 19.00 -4.98 3.71
N CYS A 61 19.43 -5.78 4.69
CA CYS A 61 20.75 -6.41 4.66
C CYS A 61 20.80 -7.54 3.61
N THR A 62 21.82 -7.50 2.75
CA THR A 62 22.17 -8.59 1.81
C THR A 62 23.16 -9.59 2.41
N VAL A 63 23.92 -9.16 3.42
CA VAL A 63 24.92 -9.95 4.14
C VAL A 63 24.71 -9.79 5.64
N CYS A 64 24.87 -10.88 6.40
CA CYS A 64 24.72 -10.88 7.84
C CYS A 64 25.88 -10.11 8.50
N PRO A 65 25.62 -9.03 9.28
CA PRO A 65 26.68 -8.25 9.90
C PRO A 65 27.44 -9.00 11.00
N TYR A 66 26.89 -10.11 11.50
CA TYR A 66 27.49 -10.88 12.58
C TYR A 66 28.46 -11.97 12.10
N CYS A 67 28.16 -12.61 10.97
CA CYS A 67 28.93 -13.77 10.48
C CYS A 67 29.39 -13.65 9.03
N GLY A 68 29.05 -12.56 8.33
CA GLY A 68 29.43 -12.34 6.93
C GLY A 68 28.74 -13.26 5.93
N ASN A 69 27.83 -14.14 6.36
CA ASN A 69 27.10 -15.02 5.44
C ASN A 69 26.05 -14.24 4.63
N PRO A 70 25.88 -14.55 3.34
CA PRO A 70 24.81 -13.97 2.53
C PRO A 70 23.44 -14.34 3.10
N LEU A 71 22.54 -13.35 3.13
CA LEU A 71 21.18 -13.50 3.63
C LEU A 71 20.22 -13.89 2.50
N PRO A 72 19.13 -14.61 2.81
CA PRO A 72 18.13 -14.95 1.80
C PRO A 72 17.49 -13.68 1.22
N PRO A 73 17.13 -13.67 -0.08
CA PRO A 73 16.41 -12.55 -0.69
C PRO A 73 15.08 -12.34 0.04
N GLY A 74 14.77 -11.08 0.31
CA GLY A 74 13.54 -10.72 1.01
C GLY A 74 12.30 -10.93 0.16
N PRO A 75 11.12 -10.91 0.79
CA PRO A 75 9.85 -11.03 0.09
C PRO A 75 9.67 -9.96 -1.00
N GLU A 76 10.34 -8.82 -0.89
CA GLU A 76 10.40 -7.75 -1.89
C GLU A 76 11.03 -8.16 -3.24
N HIS A 77 11.87 -9.20 -3.30
CA HIS A 77 12.45 -9.68 -4.57
C HIS A 77 11.51 -10.59 -5.37
N ARG A 78 10.35 -11.00 -4.83
CA ARG A 78 9.36 -11.80 -5.57
C ARG A 78 8.45 -10.98 -6.50
N ALA A 79 8.53 -9.65 -6.48
CA ALA A 79 7.68 -8.78 -7.31
C ALA A 79 8.30 -8.40 -8.67
N ALA A 80 9.53 -8.81 -8.98
CA ALA A 80 10.18 -8.54 -10.27
C ALA A 80 9.94 -9.64 -11.32
N VAL A 81 8.76 -10.28 -11.32
CA VAL A 81 8.33 -10.99 -12.53
C VAL A 81 7.83 -9.90 -13.48
N PRO A 82 8.50 -9.63 -14.61
CA PRO A 82 7.95 -8.73 -15.61
C PRO A 82 6.62 -9.32 -16.07
N VAL A 83 5.52 -8.64 -15.74
CA VAL A 83 4.22 -8.93 -16.32
C VAL A 83 4.42 -8.85 -17.84
N PRO A 84 4.18 -9.93 -18.62
CA PRO A 84 4.30 -9.84 -20.06
C PRO A 84 3.28 -8.80 -20.54
N THR A 85 3.78 -7.68 -21.03
CA THR A 85 2.98 -6.64 -21.67
C THR A 85 2.33 -7.31 -22.89
N PRO A 86 0.98 -7.36 -23.00
CA PRO A 86 0.37 -7.87 -24.21
C PRO A 86 0.76 -6.93 -25.35
N ALA A 87 1.53 -7.44 -26.30
CA ALA A 87 1.85 -6.73 -27.53
C ALA A 87 0.53 -6.26 -28.17
N LEU A 88 0.35 -4.95 -28.28
CA LEU A 88 -0.70 -4.37 -29.11
C LEU A 88 -0.48 -4.89 -30.54
N ARG A 89 -1.27 -5.89 -30.93
CA ARG A 89 -1.49 -6.20 -32.33
C ARG A 89 -2.32 -5.07 -32.92
N SER A 90 -1.66 -4.13 -33.59
CA SER A 90 -2.32 -3.27 -34.57
C SER A 90 -2.86 -4.16 -35.70
N TYR A 91 -4.17 -4.13 -35.88
CA TYR A 91 -4.86 -4.51 -37.11
C TYR A 91 -5.41 -3.24 -37.76
#